data_AF-A0A7K2KK12-F1
#
_entry.id   AF-A0A7K2KK12-F1
#
_cell.length_a   1.000
_cell.length_b   1.000
_cell.length_c   1.000
_cell.angle_alpha   90.00
_cell.angle_beta   90.00
_cell.angle_gamma   90.00
#
_symmetry.space_group_name_H-M   'P 1'
#
loop_
_entity.id
_entity.type
_entity.pdbx_description
1 polymer ?
#
loop_
_entity_poly.entity_id
_entity_poly.type
_entity_poly.pdbx_seq_one_letter_code
_entity_poly.pdbx_strand_id
1 'polypeptide(L)'
;MPPPRDDWSTRHSVLTTAQRTAALLNVLADEDPEPAEVADVLRAYGESDPLVLTPGDIAGMRAAAALLRQVFAAEHVDEAAAVLNRLLREHTGPLRLTSHDGDSPWHPHLDTDDEAPWDEWLLASSCMALTVLVWDR
;
A
#
# COMPACT_ATOMS: atom_id res chain seq x y z
N MET A 1 -13.69 -16.28 21.64
CA MET A 1 -12.35 -15.78 21.99
C MET A 1 -12.04 -14.63 21.05
N PRO A 2 -11.64 -13.44 21.54
CA PRO A 2 -11.06 -12.44 20.66
C PRO A 2 -9.69 -12.95 20.18
N PRO A 3 -9.28 -12.67 18.93
CA PRO A 3 -7.93 -13.01 18.47
C PRO A 3 -6.88 -12.26 19.31
N PRO A 4 -5.64 -12.76 19.37
CA PRO A 4 -4.57 -12.08 20.10
C PRO A 4 -4.32 -10.71 19.49
N ARG A 5 -4.42 -9.66 20.33
CA ARG A 5 -4.30 -8.24 19.94
C ARG A 5 -2.92 -7.91 19.32
N ASP A 6 -1.92 -8.74 19.59
CA ASP A 6 -0.53 -8.49 19.23
C ASP A 6 -0.23 -8.78 17.75
N ASP A 7 -1.01 -9.65 17.09
CA ASP A 7 -0.81 -10.00 15.68
C ASP A 7 -1.47 -9.00 14.71
N TRP A 8 -2.34 -8.13 15.24
CA TRP A 8 -3.09 -7.16 14.45
C TRP A 8 -2.37 -5.80 14.36
N SER A 9 -1.78 -5.35 15.46
CA SER A 9 -0.99 -4.11 15.52
C SER A 9 0.25 -4.16 14.63
N THR A 10 0.76 -5.36 14.34
CA THR A 10 1.90 -5.58 13.42
C THR A 10 1.44 -5.53 11.96
N ARG A 11 0.31 -6.14 11.60
CA ARG A 11 -0.26 -6.08 10.24
C ARG A 11 -0.54 -4.66 9.76
N HIS A 12 -0.98 -3.78 10.66
CA HIS A 12 -1.26 -2.37 10.39
C HIS A 12 -0.14 -1.44 10.88
N SER A 13 1.03 -1.98 11.20
CA SER A 13 2.19 -1.15 11.49
C SER A 13 2.59 -0.39 10.24
N VAL A 14 2.84 0.91 10.41
CA VAL A 14 3.40 1.76 9.35
C VAL A 14 4.64 1.14 8.72
N LEU A 15 5.50 0.51 9.53
CA LEU A 15 6.71 -0.17 9.05
C LEU A 15 6.36 -1.37 8.16
N THR A 16 5.39 -2.19 8.57
CA THR A 16 4.93 -3.35 7.78
C THR A 16 4.31 -2.92 6.46
N THR A 17 3.51 -1.85 6.44
CA THR A 17 2.97 -1.29 5.20
C THR A 17 4.08 -0.77 4.28
N ALA A 18 5.09 -0.08 4.81
CA ALA A 18 6.22 0.38 4.00
C ALA A 18 7.08 -0.78 3.45
N GLN A 19 7.24 -1.86 4.22
CA GLN A 19 7.89 -3.09 3.76
C GLN A 19 7.07 -3.78 2.66
N ARG A 20 5.74 -3.84 2.81
CA ARG A 20 4.81 -4.32 1.77
C ARG A 20 4.97 -3.50 0.49
N THR A 21 5.00 -2.17 0.61
CA THR A 21 5.26 -1.28 -0.53
C THR A 21 6.54 -1.70 -1.25
N ALA A 22 7.67 -1.77 -0.55
CA ALA A 22 8.95 -2.14 -1.16
C ALA A 22 8.92 -3.54 -1.82
N ALA A 23 8.30 -4.52 -1.17
CA ALA A 23 8.17 -5.87 -1.72
C ALA A 23 7.33 -5.89 -3.01
N LEU A 24 6.19 -5.19 -3.02
CA LEU A 24 5.34 -5.04 -4.20
C LEU A 24 6.08 -4.31 -5.33
N LEU A 25 6.83 -3.24 -5.03
CA LEU A 25 7.60 -2.53 -6.05
C LEU A 25 8.66 -3.41 -6.73
N ASN A 26 9.24 -4.35 -5.97
CA ASN A 26 10.24 -5.29 -6.48
C ASN A 26 9.62 -6.35 -7.39
N VAL A 27 8.53 -7.02 -6.98
CA VAL A 27 7.86 -8.01 -7.85
C VAL A 27 7.27 -7.34 -9.09
N LEU A 28 6.69 -6.14 -8.95
CA LEU A 28 6.16 -5.36 -10.07
C LEU A 28 7.26 -4.71 -10.93
N ALA A 29 8.55 -4.96 -10.66
CA ALA A 29 9.66 -4.48 -11.50
C ALA A 29 10.02 -5.43 -12.64
N ASP A 30 9.56 -6.69 -12.59
CA ASP A 30 9.72 -7.64 -13.69
C ASP A 30 9.11 -7.10 -14.98
N GLU A 31 9.51 -7.56 -16.17
CA GLU A 31 8.85 -7.17 -17.41
C GLU A 31 7.41 -7.71 -17.48
N ASP A 32 7.16 -8.91 -16.97
CA ASP A 32 5.86 -9.60 -16.98
C ASP A 32 5.58 -10.31 -15.65
N PRO A 33 5.22 -9.57 -14.58
CA PRO A 33 5.02 -10.15 -13.25
C PRO A 33 3.80 -11.05 -13.23
N GLU A 34 3.97 -12.28 -12.75
CA GLU A 34 2.86 -13.22 -12.68
C GLU A 34 1.88 -12.80 -11.57
N PRO A 35 0.55 -12.82 -11.81
CA PRO A 35 -0.44 -12.47 -10.79
C PRO A 35 -0.31 -13.29 -9.49
N ALA A 36 0.15 -14.54 -9.60
CA ALA A 36 0.38 -15.41 -8.46
C ALA A 36 1.52 -14.91 -7.56
N GLU A 37 2.61 -14.41 -8.12
CA GLU A 37 3.75 -13.87 -7.35
C GLU A 37 3.37 -12.59 -6.61
N VAL A 38 2.56 -11.73 -7.24
CA VAL A 38 2.03 -10.53 -6.58
C VAL A 38 1.08 -10.93 -5.45
N ALA A 39 0.20 -11.90 -5.66
CA ALA A 39 -0.67 -12.43 -4.62
C ALA A 39 0.11 -13.08 -3.45
N ASP A 40 1.24 -13.74 -3.73
CA ASP A 40 2.12 -14.29 -2.71
C ASP A 40 2.70 -13.20 -1.80
N VAL A 41 3.13 -12.07 -2.38
CA VAL A 41 3.57 -10.91 -1.61
C VAL A 41 2.42 -10.36 -0.76
N LEU A 42 1.24 -10.15 -1.33
CA LEU A 42 0.07 -9.65 -0.60
C LEU A 42 -0.27 -10.55 0.61
N ARG A 43 -0.29 -11.88 0.44
CA ARG A 43 -0.51 -12.83 1.54
C ARG A 43 0.57 -12.75 2.61
N ALA A 44 1.83 -12.60 2.22
CA ALA A 44 2.94 -12.46 3.16
C ALA A 44 2.81 -11.23 4.07
N TYR A 45 2.10 -10.19 3.61
CA TYR A 45 1.83 -8.97 4.37
C TYR A 45 0.42 -8.90 4.98
N GLY A 46 -0.35 -9.99 4.92
CA GLY A 46 -1.60 -10.15 5.68
C GLY A 46 -2.89 -9.97 4.90
N GLU A 47 -2.84 -9.75 3.58
CA GLU A 47 -4.04 -9.76 2.74
C GLU A 47 -4.66 -11.17 2.70
N SER A 48 -5.98 -11.24 2.73
CA SER A 48 -6.73 -12.49 2.88
C SER A 48 -7.30 -12.99 1.55
N ASP A 49 -7.40 -14.31 1.42
CA ASP A 49 -8.04 -14.94 0.26
C ASP A 49 -9.55 -14.70 0.21
N PRO A 50 -10.15 -14.64 -0.99
CA PRO A 50 -9.53 -14.95 -2.29
C PRO A 50 -8.80 -13.76 -2.94
N LEU A 51 -7.50 -13.89 -3.21
CA LEU A 51 -6.73 -12.90 -3.98
C LEU A 51 -6.72 -13.24 -5.47
N VAL A 52 -7.77 -12.82 -6.18
CA VAL A 52 -7.88 -13.01 -7.62
C VAL A 52 -7.47 -11.73 -8.34
N LEU A 53 -6.19 -11.63 -8.70
CA LEU A 53 -5.66 -10.52 -9.48
C LEU A 53 -5.82 -10.79 -10.97
N THR A 54 -6.47 -9.86 -11.67
CA THR A 54 -6.58 -9.87 -13.12
C THR A 54 -5.33 -9.26 -13.78
N PRO A 55 -5.08 -9.51 -15.08
CA PRO A 55 -4.03 -8.80 -15.80
C PRO A 55 -4.20 -7.26 -15.79
N GLY A 56 -5.44 -6.78 -15.69
CA GLY A 56 -5.74 -5.35 -15.56
C GLY A 56 -5.27 -4.79 -14.22
N ASP A 57 -5.49 -5.53 -13.13
CA ASP A 57 -5.02 -5.16 -11.79
C ASP A 57 -3.49 -5.08 -11.78
N ILE A 58 -2.81 -6.08 -12.36
CA ILE A 58 -1.35 -6.06 -12.46
C ILE A 58 -0.85 -4.87 -13.26
N ALA A 59 -1.48 -4.55 -14.40
CA ALA A 59 -1.10 -3.38 -15.20
C ALA A 59 -1.28 -2.07 -14.43
N GLY A 60 -2.40 -1.92 -13.69
CA GLY A 60 -2.65 -0.77 -12.82
C GLY A 60 -1.61 -0.66 -11.71
N MET A 61 -1.37 -1.76 -10.98
CA MET A 61 -0.39 -1.80 -9.89
C MET A 61 1.02 -1.48 -10.40
N ARG A 62 1.40 -1.90 -11.61
CA ARG A 62 2.68 -1.51 -12.24
C ARG A 62 2.76 0.00 -12.49
N ALA A 63 1.67 0.62 -12.93
CA ALA A 63 1.62 2.08 -13.12
C ALA A 63 1.75 2.81 -11.77
N ALA A 64 1.02 2.37 -10.74
CA ALA A 64 1.16 2.90 -9.38
C ALA A 64 2.59 2.71 -8.82
N ALA A 65 3.19 1.54 -9.06
CA ALA A 65 4.56 1.24 -8.66
C ALA A 65 5.57 2.18 -9.32
N ALA A 66 5.39 2.53 -10.60
CA ALA A 66 6.27 3.48 -11.28
C ALA A 66 6.22 4.89 -10.66
N LEU A 67 5.06 5.31 -10.13
CA LEU A 67 4.94 6.56 -9.38
C LEU A 67 5.66 6.48 -8.04
N LEU A 68 5.41 5.41 -7.27
CA LEU A 68 6.03 5.19 -5.95
C LEU A 68 7.56 5.09 -6.03
N ARG A 69 8.11 4.47 -7.09
CA ARG A 69 9.57 4.40 -7.30
C ARG A 69 10.25 5.77 -7.32
N GLN A 70 9.55 6.84 -7.71
CA GLN A 70 10.10 8.20 -7.66
C GLN A 70 10.41 8.65 -6.23
N VAL A 71 9.65 8.18 -5.24
CA VAL A 71 9.93 8.45 -3.81
C VAL A 71 11.21 7.74 -3.38
N PHE A 72 11.39 6.49 -3.78
CA PHE A 72 12.57 5.68 -3.43
C PHE A 72 13.83 6.10 -4.20
N ALA A 73 13.67 6.71 -5.37
CA ALA A 73 14.77 7.22 -6.19
C ALA A 73 15.27 8.60 -5.74
N ALA A 74 14.54 9.29 -4.86
CA ALA A 74 14.94 10.60 -4.34
C ALA A 74 16.26 10.52 -3.57
N GLU A 75 17.17 11.46 -3.82
CA GLU A 75 18.51 11.44 -3.20
C GLU A 75 18.48 11.91 -1.73
N HIS A 76 17.48 12.72 -1.37
CA HIS A 76 17.33 13.28 -0.04
C HIS A 76 15.87 13.34 0.42
N VAL A 77 15.70 13.44 1.75
CA VAL A 77 14.37 13.39 2.40
C VAL A 77 13.44 14.49 1.90
N ASP A 78 13.94 15.71 1.67
CA ASP A 78 13.09 16.81 1.19
C ASP A 78 12.54 16.56 -0.23
N GLU A 79 13.30 15.89 -1.09
CA GLU A 79 12.84 15.49 -2.43
C GLU A 79 11.80 14.38 -2.32
N ALA A 80 12.05 13.35 -1.50
CA ALA A 80 11.08 12.29 -1.23
C ALA A 80 9.76 12.87 -0.70
N ALA A 81 9.83 13.84 0.22
CA ALA A 81 8.67 14.54 0.77
C ALA A 81 7.93 15.36 -0.30
N ALA A 82 8.65 16.06 -1.19
CA ALA A 82 8.04 16.79 -2.30
C ALA A 82 7.31 15.86 -3.28
N VAL A 83 7.91 14.71 -3.61
CA VAL A 83 7.28 13.68 -4.45
C VAL A 83 6.04 13.10 -3.74
N LEU A 84 6.14 12.72 -2.47
CA LEU A 84 5.00 12.20 -1.70
C LEU A 84 3.85 13.20 -1.63
N ASN A 85 4.13 14.47 -1.36
CA ASN A 85 3.10 15.52 -1.31
C ASN A 85 2.38 15.69 -2.66
N ARG A 86 3.09 15.54 -3.77
CA ARG A 86 2.48 15.52 -5.10
C ARG A 86 1.58 14.29 -5.28
N LEU A 87 2.06 13.09 -4.94
CA LEU A 87 1.31 11.85 -5.10
C LEU A 87 0.02 11.85 -4.26
N LEU A 88 0.10 12.27 -3.00
CA LEU A 88 -1.06 12.44 -2.13
C LEU A 88 -2.10 13.39 -2.75
N ARG A 89 -1.67 14.54 -3.25
CA ARG A 89 -2.59 15.53 -3.84
C ARG A 89 -3.28 15.02 -5.10
N GLU A 90 -2.57 14.27 -5.94
CA GLU A 90 -3.03 13.92 -7.30
C GLU A 90 -3.74 12.56 -7.35
N HIS A 91 -3.48 11.67 -6.39
CA HIS A 91 -3.92 10.28 -6.47
C HIS A 91 -4.62 9.74 -5.22
N THR A 92 -4.91 10.58 -4.22
CA THR A 92 -5.65 10.15 -3.03
C THR A 92 -6.92 10.95 -2.80
N GLY A 93 -7.89 10.30 -2.17
CA GLY A 93 -9.12 10.87 -1.67
C GLY A 93 -8.97 11.51 -0.27
N PRO A 94 -10.08 12.00 0.29
CA PRO A 94 -10.09 12.54 1.65
C PRO A 94 -9.78 11.43 2.67
N LEU A 95 -9.06 11.79 3.74
CA LEU A 95 -8.82 10.89 4.87
C LEU A 95 -10.14 10.36 5.44
N ARG A 96 -10.25 9.04 5.51
CA ARG A 96 -11.38 8.34 6.11
C ARG A 96 -10.88 7.33 7.13
N LEU A 97 -11.71 7.04 8.12
CA LEU A 97 -11.52 5.90 9.02
C LEU A 97 -12.54 4.84 8.64
N THR A 98 -12.10 3.59 8.57
CA THR A 98 -12.97 2.43 8.35
C THR A 98 -12.59 1.31 9.33
N SER A 99 -13.57 0.49 9.66
CA SER A 99 -13.40 -0.79 10.34
C SER A 99 -13.72 -1.96 9.41
N HIS A 100 -13.90 -1.73 8.11
CA HIS A 100 -14.40 -2.70 7.13
C HIS A 100 -15.67 -3.38 7.67
N ASP A 101 -16.68 -2.58 8.01
CA ASP A 101 -17.93 -3.02 8.66
C ASP A 101 -17.78 -3.86 9.94
N GLY A 102 -16.62 -3.76 10.60
CA GLY A 102 -16.32 -4.45 11.86
C GLY A 102 -15.41 -5.66 11.70
N ASP A 103 -14.98 -5.99 10.47
CA ASP A 103 -14.03 -7.05 10.18
C ASP A 103 -12.60 -6.69 10.61
N SER A 104 -12.35 -5.41 10.88
CA SER A 104 -11.09 -4.89 11.38
C SER A 104 -11.28 -3.76 12.42
N PRO A 105 -10.33 -3.57 13.34
CA PRO A 105 -10.20 -2.31 14.09
C PRO A 105 -10.11 -1.08 13.19
N TRP A 106 -10.61 0.05 13.68
CA TRP A 106 -10.56 1.34 12.98
C TRP A 106 -9.14 1.71 12.56
N HIS A 107 -8.96 2.04 11.28
CA HIS A 107 -7.69 2.51 10.72
C HIS A 107 -7.91 3.51 9.56
N PRO A 108 -6.91 4.36 9.28
CA PRO A 108 -7.04 5.37 8.23
C PRO A 108 -6.95 4.75 6.83
N HIS A 109 -7.66 5.36 5.90
CA HIS A 109 -7.61 5.10 4.46
C HIS A 109 -7.58 6.42 3.69
N LEU A 110 -7.01 6.36 2.49
CA LEU A 110 -6.90 7.47 1.55
C LEU A 110 -7.41 7.11 0.14
N ASP A 111 -7.62 5.81 -0.12
CA ASP A 111 -8.41 5.29 -1.23
C ASP A 111 -9.91 5.57 -1.03
N THR A 112 -10.66 5.45 -2.12
CA THR A 112 -12.05 5.92 -2.23
C THR A 112 -13.08 5.01 -1.56
N ASP A 113 -12.78 3.72 -1.41
CA ASP A 113 -13.70 2.70 -0.91
C ASP A 113 -12.93 1.50 -0.30
N ASP A 114 -13.57 0.73 0.58
CA ASP A 114 -12.95 -0.48 1.17
C ASP A 114 -12.62 -1.54 0.10
N GLU A 115 -13.34 -1.51 -1.02
CA GLU A 115 -13.13 -2.33 -2.22
C GLU A 115 -12.50 -1.52 -3.38
N ALA A 116 -11.72 -0.48 -3.07
CA ALA A 116 -11.04 0.32 -4.08
C ALA A 116 -10.12 -0.55 -4.98
N PRO A 117 -9.94 -0.16 -6.26
CA PRO A 117 -9.03 -0.86 -7.16
C PRO A 117 -7.62 -1.04 -6.58
N TRP A 118 -6.96 -2.17 -6.90
CA TRP A 118 -5.67 -2.54 -6.33
C TRP A 118 -4.56 -1.51 -6.54
N ASP A 119 -4.57 -0.81 -7.67
CA ASP A 119 -3.62 0.25 -7.99
C ASP A 119 -3.82 1.50 -7.13
N GLU A 120 -5.07 1.90 -6.93
CA GLU A 120 -5.46 2.98 -6.02
C GLU A 120 -5.10 2.63 -4.58
N TRP A 121 -5.51 1.46 -4.10
CA TRP A 121 -5.17 0.96 -2.77
C TRP A 121 -3.66 0.92 -2.54
N LEU A 122 -2.89 0.38 -3.50
CA LEU A 122 -1.43 0.30 -3.40
C LEU A 122 -0.84 1.69 -3.25
N LEU A 123 -1.24 2.63 -4.10
CA LEU A 123 -0.69 3.98 -4.12
C LEU A 123 -1.05 4.76 -2.85
N ALA A 124 -2.32 4.73 -2.45
CA ALA A 124 -2.84 5.46 -1.30
C ALA A 124 -2.24 4.95 0.01
N SER A 125 -2.29 3.64 0.24
CA SER A 125 -1.76 3.02 1.47
C SER A 125 -0.23 3.17 1.59
N SER A 126 0.48 3.06 0.47
CA SER A 126 1.93 3.28 0.44
C SER A 126 2.31 4.72 0.72
N CYS A 127 1.63 5.69 0.11
CA CYS A 127 1.87 7.11 0.37
C CYS A 127 1.64 7.44 1.84
N MET A 128 0.55 6.94 2.44
CA MET A 128 0.26 7.17 3.85
C MET A 128 1.36 6.64 4.78
N ALA A 129 1.80 5.39 4.57
CA ALA A 129 2.86 4.81 5.39
C ALA A 129 4.19 5.54 5.23
N LEU A 130 4.59 5.86 4.00
CA LEU A 130 5.84 6.57 3.72
C LEU A 130 5.81 8.00 4.29
N THR A 131 4.68 8.69 4.27
CA THR A 131 4.52 10.01 4.92
C THR A 131 4.77 9.93 6.41
N VAL A 132 4.25 8.92 7.10
CA VAL A 132 4.52 8.74 8.54
C VAL A 132 6.02 8.48 8.75
N LEU A 133 6.64 7.58 7.99
CA LEU A 133 8.09 7.28 8.12
C LEU A 133 9.00 8.49 7.88
N VAL A 134 8.57 9.49 7.10
CA VAL A 134 9.36 10.71 6.90
C VAL A 134 9.55 11.48 8.21
N TRP A 135 8.51 11.56 9.07
CA TRP A 135 8.57 12.28 10.35
C TRP A 135 8.82 11.38 11.57
N ASP A 136 8.49 10.10 11.50
CA ASP A 136 8.49 9.15 12.63
C ASP A 136 9.85 8.48 12.78
N ARG A 137 10.86 9.30 13.04
CA ARG A 137 12.27 8.89 13.19
C ARG A 137 12.70 8.79 14.65
#